data_AF-A0A2P8K6K8-F1
#
_entry.id   AF-A0A2P8K6K8-F1
#
_cell.length_a   1.000
_cell.length_b   1.000
_cell.length_c   1.000
_cell.angle_alpha   90.00
_cell.angle_beta   90.00
_cell.angle_gamma   90.00
#
_symmetry.space_group_name_H-M   'P 1'
#
loop_
_entity.id
_entity.type
_entity.pdbx_description
1 polymer ?
#
loop_
_entity_poly.entity_id
_entity_poly.type
_entity_poly.pdbx_seq_one_letter_code
_entity_poly.pdbx_strand_id
1 'polypeptide(L)'
;MTEKRPYLILGDDLKSFVQNRRKVARTPLAEDELFCMACKAPRKPWGLMADYRTQTAKTARLTGLCEACGGTCNRIVSQAKLDRFGEIFALACRDGHEA
;
A
#
# COMPACT_ATOMS: atom_id res chain seq x y z
N MET A 1 -38.34 -28.32 2.83
CA MET A 1 -37.78 -27.01 2.40
C MET A 1 -36.76 -26.61 3.46
N THR A 2 -35.48 -26.63 3.12
CA THR A 2 -34.39 -26.42 4.08
C THR A 2 -34.41 -24.97 4.56
N GLU A 3 -34.83 -24.75 5.81
CA GLU A 3 -34.90 -23.43 6.44
C GLU A 3 -33.50 -22.82 6.52
N LYS A 4 -33.13 -21.98 5.55
CA LYS A 4 -31.89 -21.19 5.60
C LYS A 4 -32.11 -20.01 6.54
N ARG A 5 -31.97 -20.25 7.85
CA ARG A 5 -31.96 -19.17 8.84
C ARG A 5 -30.69 -18.32 8.66
N PRO A 6 -30.82 -17.01 8.42
CA PRO A 6 -29.65 -16.14 8.30
C PRO A 6 -28.92 -16.08 9.64
N TYR A 7 -27.59 -16.13 9.61
CA TYR A 7 -26.77 -15.90 10.80
C TYR A 7 -26.90 -14.43 11.22
N LEU A 8 -27.44 -14.20 12.42
CA LEU A 8 -27.47 -12.88 13.02
C LEU A 8 -26.15 -12.66 13.76
N ILE A 9 -25.39 -11.64 13.37
CA ILE A 9 -24.12 -11.27 14.02
C ILE A 9 -24.35 -9.92 14.69
N LEU A 10 -23.93 -9.79 15.95
CA LEU A 10 -23.94 -8.51 16.64
C LEU A 10 -23.02 -7.53 15.91
N GLY A 11 -23.54 -6.34 15.58
CA GLY A 11 -22.79 -5.36 14.80
C GLY A 11 -21.50 -4.88 15.47
N ASP A 12 -21.46 -4.89 16.80
CA ASP A 12 -20.26 -4.56 17.56
C ASP A 12 -19.16 -5.63 17.43
N ASP A 13 -19.55 -6.90 17.56
CA ASP A 13 -18.65 -8.04 17.36
C ASP A 13 -18.10 -8.06 15.93
N LEU A 14 -18.93 -7.75 14.93
CA LEU A 14 -18.50 -7.66 13.54
C LEU A 14 -17.47 -6.53 13.35
N LYS A 15 -17.71 -5.36 13.95
CA LYS A 15 -16.76 -4.23 13.90
C LYS A 15 -15.43 -4.63 14.53
N SER A 16 -15.45 -5.20 15.73
CA SER A 16 -14.27 -5.66 16.46
C SER A 16 -13.49 -6.71 15.68
N PHE A 17 -14.18 -7.68 15.09
CA PHE A 17 -13.57 -8.70 14.22
C PHE A 17 -12.86 -8.09 13.01
N VAL A 18 -13.54 -7.21 12.27
CA VAL A 18 -12.95 -6.54 11.09
C VAL A 18 -11.76 -5.66 11.48
N GLN A 19 -11.85 -4.92 12.59
CA GLN A 19 -10.76 -4.08 13.08
C GLN A 19 -9.54 -4.93 13.48
N ASN A 20 -9.75 -6.03 14.21
CA ASN A 20 -8.67 -6.93 14.60
C ASN A 20 -8.00 -7.58 13.39
N ARG A 21 -8.78 -8.04 12.41
CA ARG A 21 -8.23 -8.55 11.14
C ARG A 21 -7.42 -7.49 10.39
N ARG A 22 -7.90 -6.25 10.34
CA ARG A 22 -7.15 -5.16 9.70
C ARG A 22 -5.84 -4.85 10.43
N LYS A 23 -5.81 -4.91 11.76
CA LYS A 23 -4.58 -4.73 12.55
C LYS A 23 -3.57 -5.83 12.25
N VAL A 24 -3.99 -7.09 12.22
CA VAL A 24 -3.12 -8.25 11.91
C VAL A 24 -2.63 -8.21 10.46
N ALA A 25 -3.47 -7.77 9.51
CA ALA A 25 -3.11 -7.69 8.10
C ALA A 25 -2.18 -6.51 7.77
N ARG A 26 -1.94 -5.56 8.69
CA ARG A 26 -1.00 -4.47 8.47
C ARG A 26 0.42 -5.03 8.48
N THR A 27 1.09 -4.87 7.35
CA THR A 27 2.53 -5.11 7.26
C THR A 27 3.24 -3.79 7.54
N PRO A 28 4.08 -3.70 8.60
CA PRO A 28 4.93 -2.53 8.79
C PRO A 28 5.94 -2.44 7.64
N LEU A 29 6.09 -1.24 7.07
CA LEU A 29 7.11 -0.95 6.06
C LEU A 29 8.11 0.03 6.67
N ALA A 30 9.39 -0.27 6.58
CA ALA A 30 10.45 0.70 6.85
C ALA A 30 10.38 1.86 5.86
N GLU A 31 11.08 2.96 6.11
CA GLU A 31 11.01 4.16 5.26
C GLU A 31 11.54 3.92 3.84
N ASP A 32 12.50 3.00 3.70
CA ASP A 32 13.15 2.58 2.46
C ASP A 32 12.49 1.37 1.78
N GLU A 33 11.34 0.91 2.29
CA GLU A 33 10.64 -0.26 1.76
C GLU A 33 9.32 0.09 1.06
N LEU A 34 9.00 -0.72 0.05
CA LEU A 34 7.72 -0.76 -0.65
C LEU A 34 7.09 -2.14 -0.50
N PHE A 35 5.77 -2.23 -0.60
CA PHE A 35 5.09 -3.52 -0.51
C PHE A 35 5.06 -4.19 -1.88
N CYS A 36 5.70 -5.35 -2.01
CA CYS A 36 5.65 -6.13 -3.24
C CYS A 36 4.42 -7.05 -3.23
N MET A 37 3.56 -6.93 -4.25
CA MET A 37 2.35 -7.76 -4.35
C MET A 37 2.67 -9.21 -4.77
N ALA A 38 3.78 -9.42 -5.49
CA ALA A 38 4.25 -10.75 -5.87
C ALA A 38 4.88 -11.50 -4.69
N CYS A 39 5.80 -10.86 -3.96
CA CYS A 39 6.42 -11.44 -2.77
C CYS A 39 5.53 -11.43 -1.52
N LYS A 40 4.47 -10.59 -1.50
CA LYS A 40 3.61 -10.32 -0.34
C LYS A 40 4.39 -9.91 0.91
N ALA A 41 5.48 -9.18 0.71
CA ALA A 41 6.44 -8.81 1.74
C ALA A 41 6.95 -7.38 1.52
N PRO A 42 7.42 -6.69 2.58
CA PRO A 42 8.13 -5.43 2.44
C PRO A 42 9.47 -5.70 1.77
N ARG A 43 9.78 -4.93 0.71
CA ARG A 43 10.98 -5.09 -0.11
C ARG A 43 11.48 -3.73 -0.56
N LYS A 44 12.79 -3.62 -0.76
CA LYS A 44 13.36 -2.40 -1.33
C LYS A 44 13.13 -2.39 -2.83
N PRO A 45 12.81 -1.21 -3.39
CA PRO A 45 12.82 -1.06 -4.83
C PRO A 45 14.25 -1.15 -5.38
N TRP A 46 14.37 -1.60 -6.62
CA TRP A 46 15.62 -1.70 -7.33
C TRP A 46 16.31 -0.35 -7.37
N GLY A 47 17.52 -0.28 -6.81
CA GLY A 47 18.33 0.95 -6.77
C GLY A 47 17.67 2.10 -6.00
N LEU A 48 16.72 1.82 -5.11
CA LEU A 48 15.91 2.84 -4.43
C LEU A 48 15.18 3.78 -5.42
N MET A 49 14.89 3.30 -6.63
CA MET A 49 14.20 4.06 -7.66
C MET A 49 12.70 3.82 -7.54
N ALA A 50 11.93 4.89 -7.43
CA ALA A 50 10.48 4.81 -7.42
C ALA A 50 9.87 5.97 -8.19
N ASP A 51 8.82 5.69 -8.94
CA ASP A 51 7.96 6.70 -9.52
C ASP A 51 6.89 7.10 -8.52
N TYR A 52 6.61 8.39 -8.36
CA TYR A 52 5.42 8.83 -7.63
C TYR A 52 4.32 9.30 -8.58
N ARG A 53 3.08 8.99 -8.22
CA ARG A 53 1.87 9.51 -8.88
C ARG A 53 0.91 10.03 -7.82
N THR A 54 0.43 11.26 -7.99
CA THR A 54 -0.63 11.81 -7.13
C THR A 54 -1.92 11.01 -7.36
N GLN A 55 -2.52 10.49 -6.28
CA GLN A 55 -3.71 9.64 -6.37
C GLN A 55 -4.96 10.39 -5.91
N THR A 56 -4.82 11.22 -4.86
CA THR A 56 -5.82 12.17 -4.39
C THR A 56 -5.10 13.45 -3.95
N ALA A 57 -5.82 14.52 -3.63
CA ALA A 57 -5.23 15.78 -3.14
C ALA A 57 -4.37 15.63 -1.86
N LYS A 58 -4.46 14.50 -1.14
CA LYS A 58 -3.71 14.27 0.12
C LYS A 58 -2.76 13.08 0.05
N THR A 59 -2.87 12.24 -0.98
CA THR A 59 -2.10 11.00 -1.10
C THR A 59 -1.41 10.87 -2.45
N ALA A 60 -0.20 10.34 -2.41
CA ALA A 60 0.59 9.94 -3.56
C ALA A 60 0.90 8.44 -3.47
N ARG A 61 1.06 7.80 -4.62
CA ARG A 61 1.48 6.41 -4.74
C ARG A 61 2.90 6.36 -5.26
N LEU A 62 3.79 5.79 -4.46
CA LEU A 62 5.11 5.37 -4.88
C LEU A 62 4.99 4.00 -5.55
N THR A 63 5.59 3.84 -6.72
CA THR A 63 5.64 2.60 -7.49
C THR A 63 7.07 2.35 -7.91
N GLY A 64 7.61 1.18 -7.59
CA GLY A 64 8.95 0.77 -7.99
C GLY A 64 8.98 -0.68 -8.44
N LEU A 65 10.14 -1.14 -8.87
CA LEU A 65 10.39 -2.55 -9.18
C LEU A 65 11.06 -3.22 -7.98
N CYS A 66 10.57 -4.38 -7.57
CA CYS A 66 11.14 -5.14 -6.46
C CYS A 66 12.51 -5.70 -6.86
N GLU A 67 13.53 -5.50 -6.01
CA GLU A 67 14.88 -6.04 -6.24
C GLU A 67 14.92 -7.58 -6.29
N ALA A 68 14.01 -8.26 -5.57
CA ALA A 68 14.05 -9.70 -5.42
C ALA A 68 13.33 -10.47 -6.53
N CYS A 69 12.22 -9.91 -7.05
CA CYS A 69 11.37 -10.61 -8.02
C CYS A 69 11.13 -9.84 -9.32
N GLY A 70 11.65 -8.61 -9.45
CA GLY A 70 11.40 -7.73 -10.60
C GLY A 70 9.95 -7.27 -10.75
N GLY A 71 9.05 -7.70 -9.86
CA GLY A 71 7.64 -7.35 -9.89
C GLY A 71 7.38 -5.94 -9.38
N THR A 72 6.22 -5.39 -9.66
CA THR A 72 5.85 -4.07 -9.17
C THR A 72 5.62 -4.08 -7.66
N CYS A 73 6.22 -3.13 -6.97
CA CYS A 73 6.01 -2.85 -5.56
C CYS A 73 5.46 -1.44 -5.41
N ASN A 74 4.57 -1.24 -4.45
CA ASN A 74 3.93 0.05 -4.27
C ASN A 74 3.75 0.41 -2.79
N ARG A 75 3.66 1.71 -2.54
CA ARG A 75 3.35 2.28 -1.22
C ARG A 75 2.53 3.54 -1.40
N ILE A 76 1.48 3.69 -0.61
CA ILE A 76 0.71 4.93 -0.56
C ILE A 76 1.28 5.79 0.57
N VAL A 77 1.66 7.01 0.23
CA VAL A 77 2.22 8.00 1.16
C VAL A 77 1.34 9.25 1.14
N SER A 78 1.42 10.06 2.19
CA SER A 78 0.80 11.38 2.18
C SER A 78 1.62 12.31 1.29
N GLN A 79 0.95 13.17 0.51
CA GLN A 79 1.63 14.17 -0.31
C GLN A 79 2.54 15.08 0.53
N ALA A 80 2.12 15.47 1.74
CA ALA A 80 2.93 16.29 2.63
C ALA A 80 4.21 15.59 3.14
N LYS A 81 4.33 14.28 2.96
CA LYS A 81 5.53 13.49 3.33
C LYS A 81 6.36 13.11 2.12
N LEU A 82 5.96 13.52 0.92
CA LEU A 82 6.64 13.14 -0.32
C LEU A 82 8.09 13.64 -0.33
N ASP A 83 8.33 14.85 0.17
CA ASP A 83 9.68 15.45 0.24
C ASP A 83 10.63 14.57 1.07
N ARG A 84 10.18 14.08 2.24
CA ARG A 84 10.94 13.14 3.07
C ARG A 84 11.26 11.83 2.34
N PHE A 85 10.33 11.34 1.52
CA PHE A 85 10.58 10.14 0.71
C PHE A 85 11.50 10.42 -0.47
N GLY A 86 11.60 11.66 -0.95
CA GLY A 86 12.56 12.08 -1.98
C GLY A 86 14.02 12.09 -1.52
N GLU A 87 14.27 12.19 -0.21
CA GLU A 87 15.62 12.04 0.35
C GLU A 87 16.09 10.58 0.34
N ILE A 88 15.16 9.63 0.40
CA ILE A 88 15.44 8.19 0.51
C ILE A 88 15.39 7.51 -0.86
N PHE A 89 14.43 7.90 -1.69
CA PHE A 89 14.21 7.33 -3.01
C PHE A 89 14.58 8.33 -4.10
N ALA A 90 15.18 7.82 -5.17
CA ALA A 90 15.31 8.56 -6.42
C ALA A 90 13.91 8.65 -7.07
N LEU A 91 13.17 9.70 -6.72
CA LEU A 91 11.78 9.88 -7.13
C LEU A 91 11.69 10.52 -8.52
N ALA A 92 11.05 9.80 -9.45
CA ALA A 92 10.63 10.36 -10.74
C ALA A 92 9.13 10.68 -10.70
N CYS A 93 8.76 11.86 -11.20
CA CYS A 93 7.37 12.26 -11.27
C CYS A 93 6.69 11.61 -12.49
N ARG A 94 5.70 10.74 -12.27
CA ARG A 94 4.75 10.33 -13.31
C ARG A 94 3.50 11.18 -13.23
N ASP A 95 3.64 12.46 -13.55
CA ASP A 95 2.49 13.29 -13.89
C ASP A 95 2.06 12.95 -15.32
N GLY A 96 1.46 11.78 -15.47
CA GLY A 96 0.71 11.41 -16.67
C GLY A 96 -0.60 12.18 -16.70
N HIS A 97 -0.53 13.43 -17.19
CA HIS A 97 -1.65 14.08 -17.84
C HIS A 97 -1.85 13.39 -19.19
N GLU A 98 -2.85 12.53 -19.30
CA GLU A 98 -3.49 12.23 -20.58
C GLU A 98 -4.99 12.11 -20.34
N ALA A 99 -5.70 12.89 -21.15
CA ALA A 99 -7.13 13.18 -21.12
C ALA A 99 -8.02 11.97 -21.41
#